data_AF-A0A953SLE8-F1
#
_entry.id   AF-A0A953SLE8-F1
#
_cell.length_a   1.000
_cell.length_b   1.000
_cell.length_c   1.000
_cell.angle_alpha   90.00
_cell.angle_beta   90.00
_cell.angle_gamma   90.00
#
_symmetry.space_group_name_H-M   'P 1'
#
loop_
_entity.id
_entity.type
_entity.pdbx_description
1 polymer ?
#
loop_
_entity_poly.entity_id
_entity_poly.type
_entity_poly.pdbx_seq_one_letter_code
_entity_poly.pdbx_strand_id
1 'polypeptide(L)'
;SDGFGNVFFHSTLALGGGVTQSNRIVLYHGQPGNVGVLFRTSDPAPGIPGGTMTVIVSDSLRMNRLGASCFQAFISGGGTDEAIISGGGGQFFALARDGQPFPDNPALSLDRVARTNIDMNAAGRVAFDCMIAGAPFASDTAILIGDPGGLEVVLREGDPLPGGGVAPHLANSQWTFNERGQLAMLLAVDGESVLYATRPNGDLVKLASTSEWLTPDDGPGGLVAAISFEYQARSSDSGKPAIFNGSGELVTPIRYVGSGGQGLHVWDIDDPCPADLAPPFGLLDLNDINAFVAGFVGQTANGDLDGNGLWDLTDVNIFVGSFTAGCP
;
A
#
# COMPACT_ATOMS: atom_id res chain seq x y z
N SER A 1 -9.10 15.08 -7.11
CA SER A 1 -10.36 15.08 -7.86
C SER A 1 -10.62 13.69 -8.39
N ASP A 2 -11.86 13.24 -8.33
CA ASP A 2 -12.24 11.89 -8.78
C ASP A 2 -12.37 11.82 -10.32
N GLY A 3 -12.78 10.66 -10.83
CA GLY A 3 -13.00 10.42 -12.27
C GLY A 3 -14.17 11.19 -12.86
N PHE A 4 -15.01 11.82 -12.03
CA PHE A 4 -16.15 12.65 -12.43
C PHE A 4 -15.85 14.15 -12.30
N GLY A 5 -14.61 14.50 -11.91
CA GLY A 5 -14.19 15.87 -11.71
C GLY A 5 -14.65 16.49 -10.39
N ASN A 6 -15.20 15.71 -9.45
CA ASN A 6 -15.45 16.21 -8.10
C ASN A 6 -14.13 16.54 -7.40
N VAL A 7 -14.15 17.50 -6.50
CA VAL A 7 -13.02 17.87 -5.64
C VAL A 7 -13.33 17.48 -4.20
N PHE A 8 -12.29 17.10 -3.45
CA PHE A 8 -12.34 16.80 -2.03
C PHE A 8 -11.21 17.55 -1.33
N PHE A 9 -11.57 18.47 -0.45
CA PHE A 9 -10.61 19.35 0.22
C PHE A 9 -11.21 19.89 1.50
N HIS A 10 -10.37 20.41 2.38
CA HIS A 10 -10.85 21.12 3.56
C HIS A 10 -10.52 22.62 3.50
N SER A 11 -11.18 23.41 4.36
CA SER A 11 -10.84 24.80 4.59
C SER A 11 -11.04 25.16 6.04
N THR A 12 -10.30 26.18 6.51
CA THR A 12 -10.54 26.82 7.80
C THR A 12 -11.39 28.07 7.59
N LEU A 13 -12.59 28.11 8.18
CA LEU A 13 -13.47 29.27 8.15
C LEU A 13 -13.00 30.36 9.12
N ALA A 14 -13.27 31.63 8.75
CA ALA A 14 -13.11 32.75 9.66
C ALA A 14 -14.11 32.68 10.82
N LEU A 15 -13.70 33.12 12.00
CA LEU A 15 -14.55 33.16 13.20
C LEU A 15 -15.67 34.21 13.05
N GLY A 16 -16.84 33.91 13.62
CA GLY A 16 -18.03 34.78 13.55
C GLY A 16 -19.23 34.10 12.88
N GLY A 17 -20.41 34.70 12.96
CA GLY A 17 -21.63 34.16 12.31
C GLY A 17 -22.01 32.74 12.76
N GLY A 18 -21.62 32.33 13.98
CA GLY A 18 -21.81 30.97 14.50
C GLY A 18 -20.62 30.02 14.27
N VAL A 19 -19.58 30.46 13.55
CA VAL A 19 -18.29 29.75 13.47
C VAL A 19 -17.45 30.08 14.71
N THR A 20 -17.11 29.03 15.46
CA THR A 20 -16.28 29.03 16.66
C THR A 20 -14.96 28.30 16.37
N GLN A 21 -14.05 28.27 17.35
CA GLN A 21 -12.81 27.49 17.23
C GLN A 21 -13.08 25.99 17.08
N SER A 22 -14.17 25.47 17.64
CA SER A 22 -14.48 24.03 17.62
C SER A 22 -15.11 23.56 16.32
N ASN A 23 -15.65 24.45 15.47
CA ASN A 23 -16.38 24.08 14.24
C ASN A 23 -15.85 24.74 12.95
N ARG A 24 -14.66 25.34 13.00
CA ARG A 24 -14.12 26.12 11.88
C ARG A 24 -13.49 25.30 10.76
N ILE A 25 -13.13 24.03 10.98
CA ILE A 25 -12.56 23.19 9.92
C ILE A 25 -13.72 22.50 9.21
N VAL A 26 -13.80 22.68 7.89
CA VAL A 26 -14.88 22.19 7.06
C VAL A 26 -14.31 21.39 5.92
N LEU A 27 -14.84 20.19 5.73
CA LEU A 27 -14.54 19.31 4.61
C LEU A 27 -15.60 19.51 3.52
N TYR A 28 -15.15 19.71 2.29
CA TYR A 28 -15.99 19.96 1.13
C TYR A 28 -15.86 18.83 0.12
N HIS A 29 -16.96 18.54 -0.56
CA HIS A 29 -17.02 17.60 -1.66
C HIS A 29 -18.00 18.06 -2.74
N GLY A 30 -17.66 17.84 -4.02
CA GLY A 30 -18.55 18.09 -5.16
C GLY A 30 -17.83 18.65 -6.39
N GLN A 31 -18.58 18.99 -7.43
CA GLN A 31 -18.01 19.52 -8.67
C GLN A 31 -17.45 20.95 -8.48
N PRO A 32 -16.42 21.36 -9.24
CA PRO A 32 -15.95 22.74 -9.29
C PRO A 32 -17.09 23.73 -9.53
N GLY A 33 -17.23 24.72 -8.64
CA GLY A 33 -18.32 25.70 -8.67
C GLY A 33 -19.63 25.24 -8.00
N ASN A 34 -19.75 23.97 -7.61
CA ASN A 34 -20.89 23.41 -6.89
C ASN A 34 -20.42 22.45 -5.77
N VAL A 35 -19.51 22.93 -4.92
CA VAL A 35 -18.99 22.17 -3.78
C VAL A 35 -19.95 22.29 -2.59
N GLY A 36 -20.27 21.15 -1.98
CA GLY A 36 -21.09 21.07 -0.78
C GLY A 36 -20.24 20.87 0.47
N VAL A 37 -20.79 21.24 1.63
CA VAL A 37 -20.21 20.87 2.93
C VAL A 37 -20.49 19.39 3.15
N LEU A 38 -19.44 18.62 3.39
CA LEU A 38 -19.54 17.21 3.73
C LEU A 38 -19.51 17.00 5.24
N PHE A 39 -18.49 17.54 5.92
CA PHE A 39 -18.35 17.49 7.37
C PHE A 39 -17.79 18.80 7.91
N ARG A 40 -18.00 19.04 9.19
CA ARG A 40 -17.36 20.09 9.98
C ARG A 40 -16.85 19.52 11.28
N THR A 41 -15.83 20.14 11.87
CA THR A 41 -15.53 19.87 13.27
C THR A 41 -16.74 20.24 14.14
N SER A 42 -16.89 19.57 15.27
CA SER A 42 -18.10 19.47 16.09
C SER A 42 -19.26 18.65 15.50
N ASP A 43 -19.21 18.20 14.24
CA ASP A 43 -20.22 17.25 13.75
C ASP A 43 -20.04 15.87 14.42
N PRO A 44 -21.12 15.09 14.56
CA PRO A 44 -21.03 13.70 15.01
C PRO A 44 -20.07 12.89 14.14
N ALA A 45 -19.23 12.09 14.77
CA ALA A 45 -18.29 11.22 14.08
C ALA A 45 -19.04 10.00 13.50
N PRO A 46 -19.02 9.76 12.18
CA PRO A 46 -19.75 8.67 11.57
C PRO A 46 -19.33 7.30 12.14
N GLY A 47 -20.31 6.48 12.54
CA GLY A 47 -20.05 5.15 13.11
C GLY A 47 -19.54 5.13 14.56
N ILE A 48 -19.43 6.28 15.25
CA ILE A 48 -18.95 6.38 16.63
C ILE A 48 -20.02 7.03 17.51
N PRO A 49 -20.90 6.25 18.18
CA PRO A 49 -21.96 6.78 19.02
C PRO A 49 -21.43 7.72 20.12
N GLY A 50 -21.92 8.96 20.14
CA GLY A 50 -21.50 9.99 21.09
C GLY A 50 -20.12 10.59 20.82
N GLY A 51 -19.45 10.20 19.74
CA GLY A 51 -18.22 10.82 19.26
C GLY A 51 -18.50 12.07 18.42
N THR A 52 -17.64 13.08 18.55
CA THR A 52 -17.67 14.30 17.72
C THR A 52 -16.29 14.56 17.14
N MET A 53 -16.21 14.96 15.88
CA MET A 53 -14.93 15.27 15.24
C MET A 53 -14.39 16.60 15.77
N THR A 54 -13.21 16.61 16.37
CA THR A 54 -12.57 17.83 16.88
C THR A 54 -11.54 18.41 15.91
N VAL A 55 -10.90 17.55 15.10
CA VAL A 55 -9.93 17.93 14.08
C VAL A 55 -10.08 16.98 12.88
N ILE A 56 -9.91 17.53 11.68
CA ILE A 56 -9.81 16.76 10.41
C ILE A 56 -8.40 17.01 9.87
N VAL A 57 -7.63 15.94 9.69
CA VAL A 57 -6.19 16.05 9.34
C VAL A 57 -6.02 16.27 7.84
N SER A 58 -5.45 17.41 7.44
CA SER A 58 -5.27 17.82 6.03
C SER A 58 -4.58 16.77 5.19
N ASP A 59 -3.49 16.21 5.72
CA ASP A 59 -2.55 15.41 4.96
C ASP A 59 -3.06 13.97 4.79
N SER A 60 -4.16 13.64 5.47
CA SER A 60 -4.85 12.36 5.44
C SER A 60 -5.94 12.27 4.38
N LEU A 61 -6.34 13.39 3.75
CA LEU A 61 -7.45 13.41 2.80
C LEU A 61 -7.10 12.57 1.57
N ARG A 62 -7.88 11.52 1.32
CA ARG A 62 -7.81 10.69 0.09
C ARG A 62 -9.18 10.64 -0.55
N MET A 63 -9.19 10.60 -1.87
CA MET A 63 -10.37 10.33 -2.67
C MET A 63 -9.95 9.42 -3.81
N ASN A 64 -10.83 8.51 -4.23
CA ASN A 64 -10.57 7.64 -5.36
C ASN A 64 -11.40 8.05 -6.58
N ARG A 65 -11.15 7.41 -7.72
CA ARG A 65 -11.82 7.73 -9.00
C ARG A 65 -13.35 7.57 -8.97
N LEU A 66 -13.90 6.80 -8.02
CA LEU A 66 -15.34 6.58 -7.87
C LEU A 66 -15.99 7.59 -6.90
N GLY A 67 -15.22 8.53 -6.36
CA GLY A 67 -15.71 9.52 -5.39
C GLY A 67 -15.87 8.96 -3.97
N ALA A 68 -15.31 7.78 -3.68
CA ALA A 68 -15.12 7.37 -2.30
C ALA A 68 -13.97 8.19 -1.70
N SER A 69 -14.05 8.49 -0.40
CA SER A 69 -13.08 9.33 0.30
C SER A 69 -12.76 8.74 1.65
N CYS A 70 -11.51 8.88 2.10
CA CYS A 70 -11.13 8.65 3.49
C CYS A 70 -10.29 9.79 4.05
N PHE A 71 -10.31 9.89 5.38
CA PHE A 71 -9.54 10.86 6.13
C PHE A 71 -9.42 10.43 7.59
N GLN A 72 -8.38 10.93 8.25
CA GLN A 72 -8.15 10.81 9.68
C GLN A 72 -8.80 11.99 10.41
N ALA A 73 -9.44 11.71 11.55
CA ALA A 73 -10.05 12.70 12.41
C ALA A 73 -9.76 12.40 13.89
N PHE A 74 -9.48 13.46 14.66
CA PHE A 74 -9.45 13.37 16.11
C PHE A 74 -10.87 13.47 16.64
N ILE A 75 -11.22 12.62 17.60
CA ILE A 75 -12.57 12.44 18.12
C ILE A 75 -12.61 12.84 19.61
N SER A 76 -13.72 13.43 20.05
CA SER A 76 -14.03 13.60 21.47
C SER A 76 -15.34 12.89 21.81
N GLY A 77 -15.36 12.17 22.93
CA GLY A 77 -16.47 11.29 23.30
C GLY A 77 -16.33 9.90 22.67
N GLY A 78 -17.36 9.07 22.79
CA GLY A 78 -17.42 7.75 22.11
C GLY A 78 -16.36 6.71 22.51
N GLY A 79 -15.50 7.00 23.48
CA GLY A 79 -14.46 6.08 23.95
C GLY A 79 -13.26 5.92 23.01
N THR A 80 -13.02 6.89 22.12
CA THR A 80 -11.91 6.91 21.16
C THR A 80 -11.50 8.36 20.91
N ASP A 81 -10.22 8.58 20.63
CA ASP A 81 -9.62 9.89 20.36
C ASP A 81 -9.14 10.08 18.92
N GLU A 82 -9.02 9.00 18.15
CA GLU A 82 -8.65 9.04 16.74
C GLU A 82 -9.42 7.99 15.91
N ALA A 83 -9.80 8.36 14.69
CA ALA A 83 -10.47 7.46 13.76
C ALA A 83 -10.11 7.77 12.31
N ILE A 84 -10.10 6.71 11.49
CA ILE A 84 -10.13 6.81 10.04
C ILE A 84 -11.59 6.72 9.62
N ILE A 85 -12.10 7.80 9.03
CA ILE A 85 -13.44 7.87 8.45
C ILE A 85 -13.32 7.57 6.96
N SER A 86 -14.13 6.65 6.45
CA SER A 86 -14.18 6.31 5.03
C SER A 86 -15.64 6.19 4.57
N GLY A 87 -15.88 6.42 3.28
CA GLY A 87 -17.23 6.42 2.73
C GLY A 87 -17.33 7.04 1.34
N GLY A 88 -18.57 7.16 0.84
CA GLY A 88 -18.88 7.71 -0.47
C GLY A 88 -20.38 7.95 -0.62
N GLY A 89 -20.80 8.79 -1.57
CA GLY A 89 -22.22 9.05 -1.82
C GLY A 89 -23.00 9.60 -0.62
N GLY A 90 -22.32 10.27 0.32
CA GLY A 90 -22.92 10.81 1.54
C GLY A 90 -23.07 9.80 2.68
N GLN A 91 -22.64 8.55 2.51
CA GLN A 91 -22.57 7.55 3.57
C GLN A 91 -21.13 7.37 4.03
N PHE A 92 -20.89 7.58 5.31
CA PHE A 92 -19.58 7.45 5.94
C PHE A 92 -19.69 6.65 7.24
N PHE A 93 -18.59 6.02 7.62
CA PHE A 93 -18.44 5.24 8.84
C PHE A 93 -16.98 5.32 9.32
N ALA A 94 -16.73 4.93 10.56
CA ALA A 94 -15.38 4.70 11.05
C ALA A 94 -14.87 3.35 10.49
N LEU A 95 -13.87 3.41 9.62
CA LEU A 95 -13.14 2.25 9.12
C LEU A 95 -12.28 1.65 10.23
N ALA A 96 -11.54 2.52 10.92
CA ALA A 96 -10.70 2.16 12.04
C ALA A 96 -10.75 3.23 13.13
N ARG A 97 -10.56 2.85 14.39
CA ARG A 97 -10.53 3.79 15.52
C ARG A 97 -9.70 3.27 16.67
N ASP A 98 -9.18 4.19 17.46
CA ASP A 98 -8.41 3.85 18.66
C ASP A 98 -9.26 3.07 19.66
N GLY A 99 -8.62 2.09 20.31
CA GLY A 99 -9.22 1.19 21.27
C GLY A 99 -10.03 0.03 20.68
N GLN A 100 -10.21 -0.05 19.36
CA GLN A 100 -10.84 -1.24 18.76
C GLN A 100 -9.89 -2.45 18.79
N PRO A 101 -10.39 -3.70 18.91
CA PRO A 101 -9.54 -4.88 18.92
C PRO A 101 -8.64 -4.97 17.69
N PHE A 102 -7.38 -5.36 17.89
CA PHE A 102 -6.44 -5.57 16.80
C PHE A 102 -6.83 -6.84 16.01
N PRO A 103 -6.81 -6.85 14.65
CA PRO A 103 -7.51 -7.88 13.87
C PRO A 103 -7.05 -9.32 14.08
N ASP A 104 -5.75 -9.57 14.25
CA ASP A 104 -5.19 -10.91 14.46
C ASP A 104 -5.00 -11.29 15.93
N ASN A 105 -5.17 -10.32 16.84
CA ASN A 105 -4.97 -10.49 18.27
C ASN A 105 -5.90 -9.58 19.07
N PRO A 106 -7.13 -10.04 19.38
CA PRO A 106 -8.12 -9.25 20.09
C PRO A 106 -7.75 -8.86 21.54
N ALA A 107 -6.66 -9.39 22.10
CA ALA A 107 -6.14 -8.95 23.39
C ALA A 107 -5.35 -7.64 23.29
N LEU A 108 -4.99 -7.22 22.08
CA LEU A 108 -4.39 -5.93 21.76
C LEU A 108 -5.44 -5.00 21.15
N SER A 109 -5.15 -3.71 21.10
CA SER A 109 -6.02 -2.74 20.45
C SER A 109 -5.26 -1.80 19.53
N LEU A 110 -5.94 -1.31 18.49
CA LEU A 110 -5.41 -0.25 17.65
C LEU A 110 -5.24 1.04 18.46
N ASP A 111 -4.15 1.75 18.19
CA ASP A 111 -3.78 3.03 18.80
C ASP A 111 -3.16 3.92 17.72
N ARG A 112 -3.43 5.22 17.76
CA ARG A 112 -2.91 6.20 16.80
C ARG A 112 -3.05 5.77 15.34
N VAL A 113 -4.28 5.48 14.90
CA VAL A 113 -4.56 5.03 13.52
C VAL A 113 -4.19 6.10 12.48
N ALA A 114 -3.50 5.70 11.40
CA ALA A 114 -2.99 6.56 10.30
C ALA A 114 -1.95 7.62 10.73
N ARG A 115 -1.06 7.25 11.66
CA ARG A 115 -0.07 8.16 12.25
C ARG A 115 0.76 8.92 11.22
N THR A 116 1.22 8.25 10.16
CA THR A 116 2.10 8.88 9.16
C THR A 116 1.62 8.76 7.75
N ASN A 117 0.96 7.64 7.42
CA ASN A 117 0.55 7.32 6.07
C ASN A 117 -0.86 6.72 6.07
N ILE A 118 -1.65 7.20 5.11
CA ILE A 118 -2.94 6.63 4.72
C ILE A 118 -3.03 6.72 3.21
N ASP A 119 -3.60 5.71 2.59
CA ASP A 119 -3.86 5.69 1.16
C ASP A 119 -5.14 4.89 0.84
N MET A 120 -5.72 5.12 -0.33
CA MET A 120 -6.95 4.49 -0.76
C MET A 120 -6.87 4.11 -2.24
N ASN A 121 -7.35 2.92 -2.58
CA ASN A 121 -7.47 2.49 -3.98
C ASN A 121 -8.87 2.76 -4.57
N ALA A 122 -9.07 2.51 -5.86
CA ALA A 122 -10.35 2.71 -6.57
C ALA A 122 -11.48 1.80 -6.10
N ALA A 123 -11.18 0.68 -5.44
CA ALA A 123 -12.20 -0.13 -4.80
C ALA A 123 -12.70 0.49 -3.48
N GLY A 124 -11.99 1.50 -2.95
CA GLY A 124 -12.30 2.14 -1.67
C GLY A 124 -11.64 1.45 -0.48
N ARG A 125 -10.81 0.42 -0.73
CA ARG A 125 -9.97 -0.22 0.29
C ARG A 125 -8.92 0.78 0.74
N VAL A 126 -8.62 0.78 2.03
CA VAL A 126 -7.72 1.76 2.64
C VAL A 126 -6.54 1.05 3.26
N ALA A 127 -5.34 1.56 3.01
CA ALA A 127 -4.10 1.17 3.68
C ALA A 127 -3.69 2.26 4.67
N PHE A 128 -3.18 1.88 5.83
CA PHE A 128 -2.69 2.83 6.84
C PHE A 128 -1.69 2.19 7.81
N ASP A 129 -0.84 3.01 8.42
CA ASP A 129 0.00 2.60 9.56
C ASP A 129 -0.70 2.88 10.90
N CYS A 130 -0.39 2.11 11.93
CA CYS A 130 -0.88 2.38 13.29
C CYS A 130 0.13 1.98 14.37
N MET A 131 -0.14 2.42 15.60
CA MET A 131 0.43 1.82 16.80
C MET A 131 -0.51 0.74 17.37
N ILE A 132 0.03 -0.09 18.26
CA ILE A 132 -0.69 -1.20 18.87
C ILE A 132 -0.61 -1.06 20.39
N ALA A 133 -1.70 -0.63 21.02
CA ALA A 133 -1.78 -0.55 22.46
C ALA A 133 -1.78 -1.96 23.09
N GLY A 134 -0.98 -2.11 24.14
CA GLY A 134 -0.77 -3.37 24.86
C GLY A 134 0.33 -4.26 24.28
N ALA A 135 0.89 -3.93 23.10
CA ALA A 135 2.03 -4.65 22.54
C ALA A 135 3.36 -4.22 23.20
N PRO A 136 4.37 -5.09 23.26
CA PRO A 136 5.74 -4.70 23.57
C PRO A 136 6.30 -3.71 22.54
N PHE A 137 7.18 -2.80 22.96
CA PHE A 137 7.82 -1.78 22.09
C PHE A 137 8.49 -2.34 20.83
N ALA A 138 8.96 -3.59 20.86
CA ALA A 138 9.59 -4.23 19.69
C ALA A 138 8.57 -4.80 18.67
N SER A 139 7.29 -4.47 18.81
CA SER A 139 6.17 -5.04 18.03
C SER A 139 4.92 -4.17 18.11
N ASP A 140 5.08 -2.86 18.36
CA ASP A 140 4.00 -1.93 18.67
C ASP A 140 3.55 -1.10 17.47
N THR A 141 4.01 -1.43 16.26
CA THR A 141 3.57 -0.83 15.01
C THR A 141 3.16 -1.86 13.96
N ALA A 142 2.21 -1.49 13.10
CA ALA A 142 1.73 -2.32 11.99
C ALA A 142 1.31 -1.47 10.79
N ILE A 143 1.30 -2.11 9.61
CA ILE A 143 0.61 -1.65 8.41
C ILE A 143 -0.61 -2.55 8.20
N LEU A 144 -1.78 -1.93 8.04
CA LEU A 144 -3.04 -2.61 7.84
C LEU A 144 -3.67 -2.18 6.51
N ILE A 145 -4.46 -3.09 5.93
CA ILE A 145 -5.34 -2.82 4.80
C ILE A 145 -6.74 -3.31 5.12
N GLY A 146 -7.76 -2.71 4.53
CA GLY A 146 -9.08 -3.34 4.61
C GLY A 146 -10.26 -2.46 4.31
N ASP A 147 -11.40 -3.10 4.50
CA ASP A 147 -12.74 -2.54 4.44
C ASP A 147 -13.31 -2.40 5.87
N PRO A 148 -14.44 -1.71 6.05
CA PRO A 148 -15.06 -1.54 7.36
C PRO A 148 -15.44 -2.88 7.97
N GLY A 149 -14.85 -3.19 9.13
CA GLY A 149 -15.03 -4.47 9.81
C GLY A 149 -14.24 -5.64 9.23
N GLY A 150 -13.45 -5.42 8.16
CA GLY A 150 -12.59 -6.41 7.52
C GLY A 150 -11.16 -5.88 7.39
N LEU A 151 -10.57 -5.49 8.52
CA LEU A 151 -9.16 -5.08 8.56
C LEU A 151 -8.26 -6.32 8.56
N GLU A 152 -7.18 -6.24 7.79
CA GLU A 152 -6.15 -7.25 7.63
C GLU A 152 -4.79 -6.65 7.99
N VAL A 153 -3.97 -7.41 8.70
CA VAL A 153 -2.59 -7.04 9.01
C VAL A 153 -1.73 -7.46 7.83
N VAL A 154 -0.99 -6.50 7.26
CA VAL A 154 -0.05 -6.78 6.17
C VAL A 154 1.33 -7.07 6.71
N LEU A 155 1.79 -6.23 7.63
CA LEU A 155 3.09 -6.37 8.26
C LEU A 155 3.05 -5.76 9.66
N ARG A 156 3.62 -6.46 10.63
CA ARG A 156 3.82 -5.96 11.99
C ARG A 156 5.32 -5.88 12.29
N GLU A 157 5.71 -4.88 13.08
CA GLU A 157 7.07 -4.79 13.61
C GLU A 157 7.45 -6.09 14.36
N GLY A 158 8.66 -6.57 14.09
CA GLY A 158 9.17 -7.84 14.62
C GLY A 158 8.79 -9.08 13.80
N ASP A 159 7.91 -8.98 12.80
CA ASP A 159 7.59 -10.12 11.94
C ASP A 159 8.80 -10.54 11.10
N PRO A 160 9.03 -11.85 10.88
CA PRO A 160 10.09 -12.32 9.99
C PRO A 160 9.83 -11.86 8.55
N LEU A 161 10.87 -11.38 7.88
CA LEU A 161 10.78 -10.91 6.49
C LEU A 161 11.29 -11.94 5.48
N PRO A 162 10.72 -11.97 4.25
CA PRO A 162 11.30 -12.70 3.14
C PRO A 162 12.76 -12.27 2.87
N GLY A 163 13.67 -13.23 2.76
CA GLY A 163 15.11 -12.94 2.62
C GLY A 163 15.85 -12.72 3.94
N GLY A 164 15.17 -12.82 5.09
CA GLY A 164 15.77 -12.76 6.43
C GLY A 164 15.56 -11.43 7.14
N GLY A 165 15.96 -11.40 8.43
CA GLY A 165 15.72 -10.27 9.32
C GLY A 165 14.29 -10.22 9.86
N VAL A 166 13.95 -9.09 10.49
CA VAL A 166 12.61 -8.82 11.01
C VAL A 166 12.15 -7.42 10.60
N ALA A 167 10.84 -7.22 10.53
CA ALA A 167 10.23 -5.93 10.24
C ALA A 167 10.68 -4.88 11.27
N PRO A 168 11.21 -3.72 10.82
CA PRO A 168 11.62 -2.66 11.73
C PRO A 168 10.39 -1.90 12.25
N HIS A 169 10.63 -0.89 13.08
CA HIS A 169 9.59 0.06 13.48
C HIS A 169 8.93 0.73 12.25
N LEU A 170 7.62 0.56 12.10
CA LEU A 170 6.91 0.87 10.85
C LEU A 170 6.36 2.30 10.80
N ALA A 171 6.39 3.06 11.90
CA ALA A 171 5.84 4.41 11.99
C ALA A 171 6.51 5.47 11.09
N ASN A 172 7.57 5.13 10.35
CA ASN A 172 8.18 6.01 9.35
C ASN A 172 8.49 5.25 8.05
N SER A 173 7.87 4.08 7.85
CA SER A 173 8.04 3.31 6.63
C SER A 173 7.53 4.11 5.44
N GLN A 174 8.23 4.04 4.32
CA GLN A 174 7.73 4.59 3.06
C GLN A 174 7.02 3.47 2.33
N TRP A 175 5.76 3.68 1.96
CA TRP A 175 5.00 2.70 1.20
C TRP A 175 4.06 3.38 0.21
N THR A 176 3.60 2.62 -0.78
CA THR A 176 2.61 3.03 -1.78
C THR A 176 1.63 1.90 -2.00
N PHE A 177 0.38 2.24 -2.30
CA PHE A 177 -0.73 1.30 -2.45
C PHE A 177 -1.32 1.41 -3.85
N ASN A 178 -1.58 0.28 -4.51
CA ASN A 178 -2.10 0.26 -5.88
C ASN A 178 -3.59 -0.11 -5.96
N GLU A 179 -4.10 -0.10 -7.19
CA GLU A 179 -5.51 -0.38 -7.51
C GLU A 179 -5.94 -1.83 -7.25
N ARG A 180 -4.99 -2.77 -7.20
CA ARG A 180 -5.24 -4.19 -6.88
C ARG A 180 -5.24 -4.46 -5.37
N GLY A 181 -4.93 -3.46 -4.55
CA GLY A 181 -4.84 -3.62 -3.10
C GLY A 181 -3.49 -4.17 -2.65
N GLN A 182 -2.44 -3.98 -3.46
CA GLN A 182 -1.08 -4.35 -3.12
C GLN A 182 -0.33 -3.15 -2.54
N LEU A 183 0.61 -3.44 -1.65
CA LEU A 183 1.54 -2.48 -1.08
C LEU A 183 2.95 -2.73 -1.60
N ALA A 184 3.68 -1.66 -1.90
CA ALA A 184 5.13 -1.69 -2.04
C ALA A 184 5.74 -0.83 -0.93
N MET A 185 6.77 -1.31 -0.25
CA MET A 185 7.33 -0.70 0.94
C MET A 185 8.86 -0.75 0.95
N LEU A 186 9.48 0.31 1.44
CA LEU A 186 10.92 0.42 1.61
C LEU A 186 11.22 0.42 3.09
N LEU A 187 11.87 -0.65 3.55
CA LEU A 187 12.14 -0.91 4.97
C LEU A 187 13.66 -0.86 5.23
N ALA A 188 14.02 -0.39 6.43
CA ALA A 188 15.40 -0.46 6.91
C ALA A 188 15.60 -1.76 7.71
N VAL A 189 16.20 -2.78 7.09
CA VAL A 189 16.40 -4.11 7.68
C VAL A 189 17.89 -4.32 7.92
N ASP A 190 18.29 -4.49 9.19
CA ASP A 190 19.70 -4.70 9.59
C ASP A 190 20.69 -3.65 9.05
N GLY A 191 20.21 -2.41 8.86
CA GLY A 191 21.00 -1.30 8.32
C GLY A 191 20.98 -1.16 6.80
N GLU A 192 20.29 -2.05 6.09
CA GLU A 192 20.10 -2.02 4.65
C GLU A 192 18.71 -1.50 4.27
N SER A 193 18.59 -0.84 3.11
CA SER A 193 17.27 -0.52 2.55
C SER A 193 16.81 -1.67 1.67
N VAL A 194 15.65 -2.23 1.99
CA VAL A 194 15.07 -3.38 1.31
C VAL A 194 13.68 -3.03 0.80
N LEU A 195 13.48 -3.23 -0.50
CA LEU A 195 12.20 -3.04 -1.17
C LEU A 195 11.41 -4.33 -1.09
N TYR A 196 10.22 -4.25 -0.51
CA TYR A 196 9.24 -5.32 -0.47
C TYR A 196 7.97 -4.93 -1.22
N ALA A 197 7.21 -5.92 -1.66
CA ALA A 197 5.85 -5.72 -2.11
C ALA A 197 4.94 -6.87 -1.71
N THR A 198 3.64 -6.65 -1.70
CA THR A 198 2.64 -7.72 -1.50
C THR A 198 2.12 -8.19 -2.85
N ARG A 199 2.05 -9.50 -3.05
CA ARG A 199 1.32 -10.11 -4.16
C ARG A 199 -0.21 -9.96 -3.98
N PRO A 200 -1.02 -10.25 -5.01
CA PRO A 200 -2.48 -10.17 -4.92
C PRO A 200 -3.08 -11.10 -3.86
N ASN A 201 -2.40 -12.19 -3.54
CA ASN A 201 -2.81 -13.12 -2.48
C ASN A 201 -2.43 -12.67 -1.06
N GLY A 202 -1.76 -11.51 -0.93
CA GLY A 202 -1.30 -10.96 0.35
C GLY A 202 0.12 -11.34 0.74
N ASP A 203 0.79 -12.24 -0.01
CA ASP A 203 2.16 -12.66 0.32
C ASP A 203 3.15 -11.50 0.17
N LEU A 204 3.98 -11.30 1.19
CA LEU A 204 5.09 -10.36 1.12
C LEU A 204 6.26 -10.98 0.34
N VAL A 205 6.86 -10.20 -0.57
CA VAL A 205 8.04 -10.58 -1.35
C VAL A 205 9.12 -9.53 -1.23
N LYS A 206 10.38 -9.97 -1.19
CA LYS A 206 11.55 -9.10 -1.36
C LYS A 206 11.75 -8.87 -2.86
N LEU A 207 11.87 -7.61 -3.27
CA LEU A 207 12.16 -7.22 -4.66
C LEU A 207 13.65 -6.90 -4.83
N ALA A 208 14.26 -6.14 -3.92
CA ALA A 208 15.69 -5.82 -3.94
C ALA A 208 16.21 -5.31 -2.59
N SER A 209 17.53 -5.37 -2.39
CA SER A 209 18.24 -4.66 -1.31
C SER A 209 19.42 -3.83 -1.81
N THR A 210 19.88 -2.86 -1.00
CA THR A 210 21.11 -2.06 -1.26
C THR A 210 22.42 -2.84 -1.15
N SER A 211 22.35 -4.16 -0.98
CA SER A 211 23.48 -5.09 -0.98
C SER A 211 23.44 -6.04 -2.16
N GLU A 212 22.41 -5.94 -3.00
CA GLU A 212 22.14 -6.85 -4.08
C GLU A 212 22.67 -6.31 -5.42
N TRP A 213 23.14 -7.22 -6.28
CA TRP A 213 23.54 -6.90 -7.63
C TRP A 213 22.33 -7.03 -8.55
N LEU A 214 21.96 -5.95 -9.24
CA LEU A 214 20.88 -5.97 -10.23
C LEU A 214 21.45 -5.81 -11.64
N THR A 215 20.94 -6.59 -12.58
CA THR A 215 21.28 -6.48 -14.00
C THR A 215 20.07 -5.87 -14.73
N PRO A 216 20.14 -4.61 -15.17
CA PRO A 216 19.09 -4.05 -16.03
C PRO A 216 19.08 -4.77 -17.38
N ASP A 217 17.90 -4.92 -17.98
CA ASP A 217 17.73 -5.59 -19.28
C ASP A 217 18.66 -5.07 -20.39
N ASP A 218 18.98 -3.77 -20.37
CA ASP A 218 19.76 -3.09 -21.41
C ASP A 218 21.07 -2.43 -20.91
N GLY A 219 21.58 -2.79 -19.73
CA GLY A 219 22.71 -2.10 -19.10
C GLY A 219 23.77 -3.00 -18.46
N PRO A 220 25.02 -2.52 -18.26
CA PRO A 220 25.95 -3.23 -17.41
C PRO A 220 25.35 -3.28 -16.00
N GLY A 221 25.15 -4.49 -15.48
CA GLY A 221 24.66 -4.70 -14.11
C GLY A 221 25.51 -3.97 -13.07
N GLY A 222 24.96 -3.75 -11.88
CA GLY A 222 25.63 -3.03 -10.82
C GLY A 222 25.11 -3.39 -9.43
N LEU A 223 25.98 -3.22 -8.44
CA LEU A 223 25.58 -3.28 -7.03
C LEU A 223 24.66 -2.09 -6.74
N VAL A 224 23.49 -2.36 -6.15
CA VAL A 224 22.52 -1.33 -5.80
C VAL A 224 23.08 -0.47 -4.66
N ALA A 225 23.30 0.82 -4.90
CA ALA A 225 23.73 1.76 -3.87
C ALA A 225 22.56 2.34 -3.07
N ALA A 226 21.42 2.54 -3.74
CA ALA A 226 20.23 3.11 -3.13
C ALA A 226 18.99 2.71 -3.92
N ILE A 227 17.93 2.41 -3.17
CA ILE A 227 16.56 2.29 -3.66
C ILE A 227 15.79 3.44 -3.03
N SER A 228 14.97 4.13 -3.80
CA SER A 228 14.20 5.25 -3.27
C SER A 228 12.81 5.33 -3.86
N PHE A 229 11.88 5.85 -3.06
CA PHE A 229 10.60 6.32 -3.53
C PHE A 229 10.64 7.83 -3.80
N GLU A 230 11.67 8.32 -4.49
CA GLU A 230 11.89 9.75 -4.72
C GLU A 230 10.72 10.43 -5.49
N TYR A 231 9.88 9.64 -6.16
CA TYR A 231 8.66 10.10 -6.84
C TYR A 231 7.41 10.17 -5.94
N GLN A 232 7.53 9.94 -4.63
CA GLN A 232 6.42 10.14 -3.69
C GLN A 232 6.15 11.63 -3.45
N ALA A 233 5.56 12.29 -4.44
CA ALA A 233 4.68 13.39 -4.13
C ALA A 233 3.41 12.78 -3.52
N ARG A 234 3.31 12.84 -2.19
CA ARG A 234 2.11 12.53 -1.40
C ARG A 234 0.93 13.40 -1.90
N SER A 235 0.29 13.06 -3.01
CA SER A 235 -0.87 13.81 -3.51
C SER A 235 -2.04 12.89 -3.83
N SER A 236 -3.12 13.15 -3.13
CA SER A 236 -4.45 12.56 -3.20
C SER A 236 -5.25 13.00 -4.44
N ASP A 237 -4.74 12.67 -5.63
CA ASP A 237 -5.31 12.82 -6.99
C ASP A 237 -4.65 13.90 -7.88
N SER A 238 -4.45 13.60 -9.18
CA SER A 238 -4.61 14.49 -10.36
C SER A 238 -3.75 14.16 -11.61
N GLY A 239 -3.05 13.02 -11.68
CA GLY A 239 -2.33 12.60 -12.90
C GLY A 239 -0.80 12.59 -12.81
N LYS A 240 -0.25 12.28 -11.63
CA LYS A 240 1.14 11.81 -11.54
C LYS A 240 1.19 10.31 -11.84
N PRO A 241 2.24 9.81 -12.51
CA PRO A 241 2.42 8.38 -12.69
C PRO A 241 2.49 7.74 -11.29
N ALA A 242 1.54 6.86 -10.99
CA ALA A 242 1.66 6.00 -9.83
C ALA A 242 2.91 5.17 -10.05
N ILE A 243 3.88 5.28 -9.14
CA ILE A 243 5.03 4.38 -9.16
C ILE A 243 4.56 2.94 -9.04
N PHE A 244 3.37 2.68 -8.48
CA PHE A 244 2.78 1.35 -8.43
C PHE A 244 1.41 1.37 -9.10
N ASN A 245 1.30 0.80 -10.29
CA ASN A 245 0.08 0.89 -11.09
C ASN A 245 -0.90 -0.26 -10.79
N GLY A 246 -2.09 -0.19 -11.39
CA GLY A 246 -3.14 -1.20 -11.24
C GLY A 246 -2.91 -2.49 -12.01
N SER A 247 -1.75 -2.67 -12.67
CA SER A 247 -1.32 -3.90 -13.31
C SER A 247 -0.39 -4.74 -12.45
N GLY A 248 0.03 -4.25 -11.27
CA GLY A 248 1.07 -4.91 -10.48
C GLY A 248 2.48 -4.41 -10.76
N GLU A 249 2.63 -3.44 -11.65
CA GLU A 249 3.95 -2.94 -12.04
C GLU A 249 4.36 -1.80 -11.10
N LEU A 250 5.52 -1.97 -10.46
CA LEU A 250 6.16 -0.97 -9.61
C LEU A 250 7.40 -0.40 -10.31
N VAL A 251 7.49 0.92 -10.46
CA VAL A 251 8.64 1.63 -11.01
C VAL A 251 9.41 2.30 -9.89
N THR A 252 10.68 1.92 -9.71
CA THR A 252 11.56 2.55 -8.71
C THR A 252 12.83 3.10 -9.33
N PRO A 253 13.25 4.34 -8.99
CA PRO A 253 14.61 4.78 -9.27
C PRO A 253 15.62 4.01 -8.41
N ILE A 254 16.64 3.47 -9.09
CA ILE A 254 17.76 2.74 -8.50
C ILE A 254 19.05 3.49 -8.82
N ARG A 255 19.89 3.70 -7.81
CA ARG A 255 21.26 4.22 -7.98
C ARG A 255 22.24 3.07 -7.80
N TYR A 256 23.25 2.99 -8.66
CA TYR A 256 24.28 1.94 -8.61
C TYR A 256 25.60 2.43 -7.99
N VAL A 257 26.32 1.54 -7.32
CA VAL A 257 27.65 1.81 -6.74
C VAL A 257 28.68 1.96 -7.87
N GLY A 258 29.62 2.90 -7.71
CA GLY A 258 30.83 3.03 -8.54
C GLY A 258 30.63 3.72 -9.89
N SER A 259 29.49 3.53 -10.57
CA SER A 259 29.21 4.18 -11.85
C SER A 259 28.58 5.57 -11.69
N GLY A 260 27.98 5.86 -10.53
CA GLY A 260 27.13 7.04 -10.34
C GLY A 260 25.85 7.03 -11.19
N GLY A 261 25.61 5.94 -11.93
CA GLY A 261 24.44 5.76 -12.78
C GLY A 261 23.15 5.64 -11.95
N GLN A 262 22.07 6.20 -12.50
CA GLN A 262 20.71 6.02 -12.01
C GLN A 262 19.88 5.39 -13.14
N GLY A 263 19.07 4.41 -12.80
CA GLY A 263 18.13 3.76 -13.71
C GLY A 263 16.72 3.75 -13.12
N LEU A 264 15.72 3.64 -13.99
CA LEU A 264 14.37 3.26 -13.58
C LEU A 264 14.26 1.74 -13.75
N HIS A 265 13.84 1.05 -12.70
CA HIS A 265 13.55 -0.36 -12.75
C HIS A 265 12.05 -0.57 -12.64
N VAL A 266 11.51 -1.46 -13.45
CA VAL A 266 10.09 -1.86 -13.43
C VAL A 266 10.04 -3.26 -12.85
N TRP A 267 9.39 -3.41 -11.72
CA TRP A 267 9.11 -4.66 -11.05
C TRP A 267 7.72 -5.11 -11.45
N ASP A 268 7.59 -6.32 -11.97
CA ASP A 268 6.28 -6.97 -12.04
C ASP A 268 6.06 -7.77 -10.75
N ILE A 269 5.19 -7.25 -9.88
CA ILE A 269 4.86 -7.91 -8.61
C ILE A 269 3.81 -9.01 -8.83
N ASP A 270 3.11 -8.91 -9.95
CA ASP A 270 2.06 -9.81 -10.39
C ASP A 270 2.61 -10.79 -11.41
N ASP A 271 3.83 -11.28 -11.23
CA ASP A 271 4.28 -12.54 -11.83
C ASP A 271 3.95 -13.66 -10.83
N PRO A 272 2.67 -14.05 -10.64
CA PRO A 272 2.22 -14.86 -9.53
C PRO A 272 2.21 -16.34 -9.95
N CYS A 273 2.55 -16.60 -11.22
CA CYS A 273 2.52 -17.86 -11.87
C CYS A 273 3.83 -18.04 -12.63
N PRO A 274 4.82 -18.68 -12.00
CA PRO A 274 6.01 -19.17 -12.71
C PRO A 274 5.68 -20.05 -13.93
N ALA A 275 4.42 -20.43 -14.11
CA ALA A 275 3.94 -21.21 -15.23
C ALA A 275 3.11 -20.44 -16.27
N ASP A 276 2.87 -19.13 -16.15
CA ASP A 276 2.16 -18.29 -17.13
C ASP A 276 3.19 -17.46 -17.93
N LEU A 277 3.90 -18.16 -18.82
CA LEU A 277 5.12 -17.66 -19.47
C LEU A 277 4.87 -17.10 -20.88
N ALA A 278 3.64 -17.18 -21.40
CA ALA A 278 3.30 -16.76 -22.75
C ALA A 278 1.91 -16.12 -22.86
N PRO A 279 1.72 -15.14 -23.76
CA PRO A 279 0.39 -14.61 -24.03
C PRO A 279 -0.58 -15.68 -24.56
N PRO A 280 -1.87 -15.64 -24.16
CA PRO A 280 -2.48 -14.61 -23.30
C PRO A 280 -2.24 -14.85 -21.79
N PHE A 281 -1.53 -13.93 -21.14
CA PHE A 281 -1.27 -13.98 -19.70
C PHE A 281 -2.57 -14.00 -18.87
N GLY A 282 -2.52 -14.66 -17.71
CA GLY A 282 -3.65 -14.99 -16.85
C GLY A 282 -4.45 -16.20 -17.31
N LEU A 283 -3.95 -16.96 -18.30
CA LEU A 283 -4.57 -18.17 -18.81
C LEU A 283 -3.50 -19.23 -19.13
N LEU A 284 -3.33 -20.17 -18.20
CA LEU A 284 -2.48 -21.34 -18.42
C LEU A 284 -2.97 -22.19 -19.59
N ASP A 285 -2.16 -22.24 -20.63
CA ASP A 285 -2.42 -23.02 -21.83
C ASP A 285 -1.15 -23.74 -22.37
N LEU A 286 -1.24 -24.25 -23.59
CA LEU A 286 -0.13 -25.00 -24.19
C LEU A 286 1.04 -24.08 -24.59
N ASN A 287 0.80 -22.79 -24.77
CA ASN A 287 1.84 -21.81 -25.09
C ASN A 287 2.78 -21.64 -23.91
N ASP A 288 2.29 -21.68 -22.67
CA ASP A 288 3.14 -21.58 -21.49
C ASP A 288 4.03 -22.79 -21.31
N ILE A 289 3.46 -23.99 -21.52
CA ILE A 289 4.23 -25.23 -21.52
C ILE A 289 5.34 -25.15 -22.58
N ASN A 290 5.00 -24.69 -23.78
CA ASN A 290 5.99 -24.53 -24.86
C ASN A 290 7.04 -23.46 -24.51
N ALA A 291 6.66 -22.36 -23.88
CA ALA A 291 7.57 -21.30 -23.45
C ALA A 291 8.53 -21.80 -22.35
N PHE A 292 8.02 -22.52 -21.35
CA PHE A 292 8.86 -23.16 -20.33
C PHE A 292 9.83 -24.16 -20.96
N VAL A 293 9.35 -25.09 -21.79
CA VAL A 293 10.20 -26.12 -22.41
C VAL A 293 11.27 -25.48 -23.30
N ALA A 294 10.90 -24.46 -24.08
CA ALA A 294 11.84 -23.73 -24.91
C ALA A 294 12.88 -22.99 -24.05
N GLY A 295 12.46 -22.34 -22.97
CA GLY A 295 13.35 -21.65 -22.05
C GLY A 295 14.28 -22.58 -21.28
N PHE A 296 13.78 -23.73 -20.84
CA PHE A 296 14.52 -24.76 -20.11
C PHE A 296 15.58 -25.41 -21.00
N VAL A 297 15.22 -25.84 -22.21
CA VAL A 297 16.17 -26.42 -23.19
C VAL A 297 17.16 -25.37 -23.69
N GLY A 298 16.70 -24.13 -23.86
CA GLY A 298 17.51 -23.00 -24.32
C GLY A 298 18.39 -22.38 -23.24
N GLN A 299 18.26 -22.81 -21.98
CA GLN A 299 18.93 -22.22 -20.82
C GLN A 299 18.73 -20.68 -20.74
N THR A 300 17.48 -20.24 -20.83
CA THR A 300 17.06 -18.84 -20.71
C THR A 300 16.31 -18.59 -19.41
N ALA A 301 16.12 -17.33 -19.02
CA ALA A 301 15.40 -16.95 -17.79
C ALA A 301 14.04 -17.65 -17.62
N ASN A 302 13.25 -17.81 -18.69
CA ASN A 302 11.94 -18.47 -18.65
C ASN A 302 11.99 -19.96 -18.23
N GLY A 303 13.17 -20.58 -18.23
CA GLY A 303 13.37 -21.95 -17.77
C GLY A 303 14.01 -22.10 -16.39
N ASP A 304 14.50 -21.00 -15.79
CA ASP A 304 15.17 -20.95 -14.48
C ASP A 304 14.23 -20.22 -13.51
N LEU A 305 13.21 -20.96 -13.03
CA LEU A 305 12.08 -20.39 -12.29
C LEU A 305 12.41 -20.14 -10.82
N ASP A 306 13.50 -20.70 -10.28
CA ASP A 306 14.02 -20.35 -8.96
C ASP A 306 15.17 -19.31 -9.00
N GLY A 307 15.65 -18.96 -10.20
CA GLY A 307 16.64 -17.93 -10.44
C GLY A 307 18.05 -18.28 -9.95
N ASN A 308 18.36 -19.57 -9.79
CA ASN A 308 19.63 -20.02 -9.22
C ASN A 308 20.76 -20.18 -10.27
N GLY A 309 20.45 -20.03 -11.57
CA GLY A 309 21.37 -20.18 -12.69
C GLY A 309 21.60 -21.63 -13.15
N LEU A 310 20.80 -22.59 -12.68
CA LEU A 310 20.81 -24.00 -13.05
C LEU A 310 19.41 -24.41 -13.52
N TRP A 311 19.29 -24.83 -14.78
CA TRP A 311 18.07 -25.39 -15.35
C TRP A 311 17.95 -26.87 -14.98
N ASP A 312 17.29 -27.15 -13.85
CA ASP A 312 17.22 -28.50 -13.28
C ASP A 312 15.79 -28.94 -12.91
N LEU A 313 15.68 -30.06 -12.18
CA LEU A 313 14.38 -30.63 -11.84
C LEU A 313 13.58 -29.73 -10.88
N THR A 314 14.23 -28.82 -10.18
CA THR A 314 13.60 -27.84 -9.30
C THR A 314 12.71 -26.90 -10.11
N ASP A 315 13.19 -26.36 -11.24
CA ASP A 315 12.40 -25.51 -12.13
C ASP A 315 11.21 -26.25 -12.71
N VAL A 316 11.41 -27.49 -13.15
CA VAL A 316 10.33 -28.32 -13.69
C VAL A 316 9.25 -28.56 -12.63
N ASN A 317 9.65 -28.81 -11.37
CA ASN A 317 8.70 -29.00 -10.29
C ASN A 317 7.96 -27.70 -9.94
N ILE A 318 8.63 -26.55 -9.98
CA ILE A 318 8.00 -25.24 -9.81
C ILE A 318 6.96 -25.02 -10.92
N PHE A 319 7.36 -25.18 -12.19
CA PHE A 319 6.47 -25.02 -13.33
C PHE A 319 5.25 -25.95 -13.22
N VAL A 320 5.46 -27.26 -13.07
CA VAL A 320 4.36 -28.23 -13.00
C VAL A 320 3.48 -27.98 -11.78
N GLY A 321 4.08 -27.64 -10.63
CA GLY A 321 3.38 -27.27 -9.41
C GLY A 321 2.44 -26.10 -9.62
N SER A 322 2.97 -24.99 -10.15
CA SER A 322 2.20 -23.77 -10.47
C SER A 322 1.15 -24.01 -11.55
N PHE A 323 1.50 -24.74 -12.62
CA PHE A 323 0.60 -25.02 -13.74
C PHE A 323 -0.60 -25.87 -13.29
N THR A 324 -0.34 -26.92 -12.49
CA THR A 324 -1.40 -27.84 -12.03
C THR A 324 -2.21 -27.31 -10.85
N ALA A 325 -1.63 -26.41 -10.05
CA ALA A 325 -2.37 -25.61 -9.08
C ALA A 325 -3.36 -24.65 -9.77
N GLY A 326 -3.24 -24.49 -11.09
CA GLY A 326 -4.12 -23.66 -11.91
C GLY A 326 -3.91 -22.19 -11.62
N CYS A 327 -2.70 -21.77 -11.26
CA CYS A 327 -2.35 -20.37 -11.10
C CYS A 327 -2.66 -19.60 -12.39
N PRO A 328 -3.61 -18.65 -12.41
CA PRO A 328 -3.56 -17.56 -13.38
C PRO A 328 -2.62 -16.45 -12.87
#